data_AF-A0A939BWV9-F1
#
_entry.id   AF-A0A939BWV9-F1
#
_cell.length_a   1.000
_cell.length_b   1.000
_cell.length_c   1.000
_cell.angle_alpha   90.00
_cell.angle_beta   90.00
_cell.angle_gamma   90.00
#
_symmetry.space_group_name_H-M   'P 1'
#
loop_
_entity.id
_entity.type
_entity.pdbx_description
1 polymer ?
#
loop_
_entity_poly.entity_id
_entity_poly.type
_entity_poly.pdbx_seq_one_letter_code
_entity_poly.pdbx_strand_id
1 'polypeptide(L)'
;MRLLRKRVAPDAARPALHEIAAQQRWGRRRPHRAFWEMVAEEVTPRSTARVVVVGKRVRTARRTLLEHAPGLRVTMVKADSDVSETHVRLSIRGPYDVVIDLADAGSHDQVRLFRRTFWHLRPDGVYLVRQLLPHTDADADADAESDADTESDAERDTGTDTALAAAEAAEDAEDAALLGAPEALPNENLPEHEPEPSDLWGMLSEAQEARLHDLADHRGVGVHFRDIVALAGALGRLEIRSKMLRLVKAMPSSPKLREEEVDAVLEKRPGIGALLDKVPATSWRPDVDYHLNRPQDPFVPATFHCTALSLRRYQAPTCSRGQIVTSRNLLLPETFRHHWMRRMVNIYVVEQAPLFGRVRRNLSDPEHLPGAYYHLDSEWPGHFGHLLTEQVSRLWAFAQARELEPGIKLLTTLQHDREPAELLGFEKQVLAAFDITPDDVHVFDSPCVPERLYTATPMFSLPAYVHPDMVRIWDRIAEHLLAGATPRSWPERIFVSRRPSLKRSCHNGAEVEEYFRAAGFEVVYPEDHPLSDQVAMFRAAEVIAGFAGSGLFSLAFTDRPKQVFSLAPDSYTARNEYLIAATRGHRLTSVWSKPDVAHPAGSWTQEAFGSSFTFDFDDEGRFLAERLALLER
;
A
#
# COMPACT_ATOMS: atom_id res chain seq x y z
N MET A 1 76.53 -14.92 12.56
CA MET A 1 75.42 -15.25 11.63
C MET A 1 74.37 -14.15 11.69
N ARG A 2 74.30 -13.30 10.66
CA ARG A 2 73.25 -12.29 10.47
C ARG A 2 72.04 -12.96 9.82
N LEU A 3 70.92 -13.07 10.53
CA LEU A 3 69.64 -13.45 9.94
C LEU A 3 68.89 -12.19 9.49
N LEU A 4 68.79 -12.05 8.17
CA LEU A 4 68.06 -11.00 7.48
C LEU A 4 66.59 -10.98 7.89
N ARG A 5 66.15 -9.89 8.52
CA ARG A 5 64.74 -9.47 8.51
C ARG A 5 64.35 -9.21 7.06
N LYS A 6 63.47 -10.05 6.50
CA LYS A 6 62.76 -9.73 5.26
C LYS A 6 62.00 -8.42 5.48
N ARG A 7 62.45 -7.35 4.82
CA ARG A 7 61.67 -6.14 4.64
C ARG A 7 60.39 -6.54 3.90
N VAL A 8 59.24 -6.35 4.53
CA VAL A 8 57.96 -6.25 3.83
C VAL A 8 58.12 -5.09 2.84
N ALA A 9 57.88 -5.37 1.55
CA ALA A 9 57.89 -4.35 0.52
C ALA A 9 56.86 -3.26 0.88
N PRO A 10 57.13 -1.97 0.59
CA PRO A 10 56.10 -0.95 0.72
C PRO A 10 54.92 -1.35 -0.17
N ASP A 11 53.71 -1.27 0.38
CA ASP A 11 52.44 -1.43 -0.33
C ASP A 11 52.57 -0.70 -1.67
N ALA A 12 52.55 -1.43 -2.79
CA ALA A 12 52.60 -0.80 -4.10
C ALA A 12 51.42 0.18 -4.13
N ALA A 13 51.71 1.48 -4.27
CA ALA A 13 50.69 2.53 -4.23
C ALA A 13 49.61 2.14 -5.24
N ARG A 14 48.42 1.81 -4.75
CA ARG A 14 47.32 1.42 -5.63
C ARG A 14 47.06 2.58 -6.59
N PRO A 15 46.92 2.30 -7.89
CA PRO A 15 46.67 3.35 -8.88
C PRO A 15 45.43 4.16 -8.50
N ALA A 16 45.45 5.46 -8.75
CA ALA A 16 44.32 6.31 -8.38
C ALA A 16 43.07 5.91 -9.19
N LEU A 17 41.86 6.03 -8.60
CA LEU A 17 40.61 5.59 -9.24
C LEU A 17 40.42 6.13 -10.66
N HIS A 18 40.81 7.39 -10.91
CA HIS A 18 40.72 8.01 -12.23
C HIS A 18 41.71 7.43 -13.24
N GLU A 19 42.88 6.92 -12.79
CA GLU A 19 43.86 6.24 -13.64
C GLU A 19 43.35 4.86 -14.04
N ILE A 20 42.75 4.12 -13.10
CA ILE A 20 42.10 2.83 -13.38
C ILE A 20 40.96 3.02 -14.36
N ALA A 21 40.10 4.02 -14.12
CA ALA A 21 39.03 4.36 -15.04
C ALA A 21 39.55 4.73 -16.45
N ALA A 22 40.66 5.48 -16.56
CA ALA A 22 41.21 5.84 -17.87
C ALA A 22 41.59 4.63 -18.74
N GLN A 23 41.89 3.47 -18.14
CA GLN A 23 42.21 2.22 -18.84
C GLN A 23 40.97 1.55 -19.46
N GLN A 24 39.77 1.89 -18.99
CA GLN A 24 38.51 1.20 -19.29
C GLN A 24 37.70 1.87 -20.42
N ARG A 25 38.33 2.72 -21.25
CA ARG A 25 37.74 3.41 -22.44
C ARG A 25 36.44 4.20 -22.19
N TRP A 26 36.28 4.80 -21.01
CA TRP A 26 35.14 5.66 -20.73
C TRP A 26 35.19 7.04 -21.42
N GLY A 27 36.35 7.42 -21.94
CA GLY A 27 36.61 8.69 -22.63
C GLY A 27 37.82 9.42 -22.03
N ARG A 28 38.70 9.98 -22.88
CA ARG A 28 39.93 10.68 -22.45
C ARG A 28 39.72 12.17 -22.09
N ARG A 29 38.47 12.65 -21.99
CA ARG A 29 38.16 14.09 -21.78
C ARG A 29 38.14 14.46 -20.28
N ARG A 30 38.48 15.72 -19.95
CA ARG A 30 38.57 16.25 -18.57
C ARG A 30 37.33 16.00 -17.67
N PRO A 31 36.07 16.12 -18.13
CA PRO A 31 34.90 15.87 -17.28
C PRO A 31 34.90 14.46 -16.68
N HIS A 32 35.45 13.49 -17.43
CA HIS A 32 35.52 12.11 -17.00
C HIS A 32 36.52 11.88 -15.86
N ARG A 33 37.67 12.54 -15.91
CA ARG A 33 38.68 12.47 -14.83
C ARG A 33 38.14 13.11 -13.55
N ALA A 34 37.60 14.32 -13.65
CA ALA A 34 37.07 15.06 -12.50
C ALA A 34 35.93 14.29 -11.81
N PHE A 35 35.09 13.59 -12.58
CA PHE A 35 34.05 12.72 -12.02
C PHE A 35 34.63 11.58 -11.17
N TRP A 36 35.63 10.85 -11.66
CA TRP A 36 36.23 9.76 -10.87
C TRP A 36 37.07 10.25 -9.69
N GLU A 37 37.62 11.47 -9.75
CA GLU A 37 38.22 12.13 -8.58
C GLU A 37 37.14 12.39 -7.52
N MET A 38 35.97 12.92 -7.91
CA MET A 38 34.81 13.10 -7.02
C MET A 38 34.29 11.77 -6.44
N VAL A 39 34.22 10.70 -7.25
CA VAL A 39 33.87 9.36 -6.73
C VAL A 39 34.91 8.89 -5.71
N ALA A 40 36.21 9.10 -5.98
CA ALA A 40 37.28 8.69 -5.09
C ALA A 40 37.20 9.40 -3.72
N GLU A 41 36.83 10.68 -3.69
CA GLU A 41 36.60 11.45 -2.45
C GLU A 41 35.56 10.78 -1.54
N GLU A 42 34.53 10.16 -2.12
CA GLU A 42 33.45 9.52 -1.37
C GLU A 42 33.75 8.07 -0.98
N VAL A 43 34.39 7.29 -1.87
CA VAL A 43 34.57 5.84 -1.63
C VAL A 43 35.90 5.50 -0.95
N THR A 44 36.94 6.29 -1.13
CA THR A 44 38.28 5.99 -0.57
C THR A 44 38.31 6.06 0.97
N PRO A 45 37.66 7.04 1.63
CA PRO A 45 37.58 7.07 3.08
C PRO A 45 36.71 5.95 3.67
N ARG A 46 35.89 5.29 2.86
CA ARG A 46 34.87 4.32 3.28
C ARG A 46 35.18 2.93 2.73
N SER A 47 36.18 2.26 3.31
CA SER A 47 36.69 0.97 2.82
C SER A 47 35.65 -0.16 2.71
N THR A 48 34.50 -0.05 3.39
CA THR A 48 33.37 -0.98 3.32
C THR A 48 32.05 -0.33 2.90
N ALA A 49 32.10 0.81 2.19
CA ALA A 49 30.90 1.51 1.75
C ALA A 49 30.00 0.63 0.87
N ARG A 50 28.70 0.80 1.03
CA ARG A 50 27.67 0.25 0.15
C ARG A 50 27.41 1.24 -0.97
N VAL A 51 27.69 0.80 -2.19
CA VAL A 51 27.63 1.63 -3.38
C VAL A 51 26.60 1.06 -4.35
N VAL A 52 25.71 1.89 -4.86
CA VAL A 52 24.88 1.57 -6.03
C VAL A 52 25.54 2.18 -7.25
N VAL A 53 25.61 1.43 -8.35
CA VAL A 53 25.93 1.98 -9.66
C VAL A 53 24.74 1.79 -10.57
N VAL A 54 24.33 2.87 -11.24
CA VAL A 54 23.20 2.87 -12.18
C VAL A 54 23.66 3.21 -13.61
N GLY A 55 22.96 2.67 -14.62
CA GLY A 55 23.18 2.95 -16.04
C GLY A 55 23.66 1.75 -16.87
N LYS A 56 24.04 1.96 -18.14
CA LYS A 56 24.40 0.87 -19.08
C LYS A 56 25.75 0.21 -18.78
N ARG A 57 26.69 0.95 -18.19
CA ARG A 57 28.10 0.50 -17.98
C ARG A 57 28.39 -0.01 -16.56
N VAL A 58 27.39 -0.50 -15.85
CA VAL A 58 27.49 -0.91 -14.43
C VAL A 58 28.55 -1.97 -14.15
N ARG A 59 28.76 -2.95 -15.06
CA ARG A 59 29.78 -4.00 -14.90
C ARG A 59 31.20 -3.44 -14.92
N THR A 60 31.48 -2.54 -15.85
CA THR A 60 32.78 -1.88 -15.98
C THR A 60 33.06 -1.02 -14.75
N ALA A 61 32.06 -0.25 -14.29
CA ALA A 61 32.20 0.58 -13.10
C ALA A 61 32.45 -0.25 -11.84
N ARG A 62 31.72 -1.36 -11.67
CA ARG A 62 31.95 -2.30 -10.57
C ARG A 62 33.39 -2.81 -10.56
N ARG A 63 33.94 -3.21 -11.71
CA ARG A 63 35.34 -3.65 -11.82
C ARG A 63 36.29 -2.53 -11.40
N THR A 64 36.15 -1.33 -11.97
CA THR A 64 36.97 -0.16 -11.64
C THR A 64 36.97 0.16 -10.14
N LEU A 65 35.78 0.14 -9.52
CA LEU A 65 35.62 0.43 -8.09
C LEU A 65 36.28 -0.64 -7.20
N LEU A 66 36.12 -1.93 -7.55
CA LEU A 66 36.70 -3.04 -6.78
C LEU A 66 38.21 -3.18 -6.98
N GLU A 67 38.75 -2.77 -8.13
CA GLU A 67 40.21 -2.66 -8.34
C GLU A 67 40.82 -1.58 -7.44
N HIS A 68 40.13 -0.44 -7.26
CA HIS A 68 40.56 0.64 -6.36
C HIS A 68 40.39 0.26 -4.88
N ALA A 69 39.19 -0.22 -4.52
CA ALA A 69 38.79 -0.53 -3.15
C ALA A 69 38.02 -1.87 -3.09
N PRO A 70 38.72 -3.00 -2.88
CA PRO A 70 38.12 -4.33 -2.88
C PRO A 70 37.06 -4.57 -1.79
N GLY A 71 37.06 -3.77 -0.72
CA GLY A 71 36.10 -3.90 0.39
C GLY A 71 34.72 -3.30 0.12
N LEU A 72 34.55 -2.56 -0.99
CA LEU A 72 33.26 -1.95 -1.35
C LEU A 72 32.20 -3.02 -1.64
N ARG A 73 30.97 -2.73 -1.22
CA ARG A 73 29.79 -3.56 -1.52
C ARG A 73 28.99 -2.92 -2.64
N VAL A 74 29.29 -3.32 -3.88
CA VAL A 74 28.71 -2.72 -5.09
C VAL A 74 27.45 -3.46 -5.52
N THR A 75 26.31 -2.76 -5.57
CA THR A 75 25.05 -3.19 -6.20
C THR A 75 24.91 -2.51 -7.55
N MET A 76 24.48 -3.26 -8.58
CA MET A 76 24.28 -2.74 -9.94
C MET A 76 22.79 -2.67 -10.24
N VAL A 77 22.35 -1.58 -10.85
CA VAL A 77 20.96 -1.39 -11.33
C VAL A 77 21.02 -0.89 -12.76
N LYS A 78 20.32 -1.55 -13.68
CA LYS A 78 20.23 -1.09 -15.07
C LYS A 78 19.04 -0.15 -15.24
N ALA A 79 19.04 0.65 -16.31
CA ALA A 79 17.94 1.58 -16.60
C ALA A 79 16.61 0.85 -16.87
N ASP A 80 16.69 -0.27 -17.58
CA ASP A 80 15.59 -1.16 -17.97
C ASP A 80 15.16 -2.15 -16.87
N SER A 81 15.74 -2.09 -15.67
CA SER A 81 15.33 -3.00 -14.59
C SER A 81 13.92 -2.71 -14.12
N ASP A 82 13.16 -3.74 -13.80
CA ASP A 82 11.84 -3.60 -13.18
C ASP A 82 11.91 -2.79 -11.88
N VAL A 83 10.84 -2.02 -11.61
CA VAL A 83 10.73 -1.13 -10.44
C VAL A 83 10.71 -1.95 -9.16
N SER A 84 9.90 -3.02 -9.10
CA SER A 84 9.74 -3.90 -7.94
C SER A 84 11.03 -4.64 -7.63
N GLU A 85 11.61 -5.29 -8.65
CA GLU A 85 12.86 -6.04 -8.52
C GLU A 85 14.00 -5.13 -8.05
N THR A 86 14.07 -3.91 -8.59
CA THR A 86 15.04 -2.90 -8.16
C THR A 86 14.79 -2.48 -6.71
N HIS A 87 13.54 -2.22 -6.34
CA HIS A 87 13.18 -1.81 -4.99
C HIS A 87 13.55 -2.88 -3.96
N VAL A 88 13.13 -4.14 -4.17
CA VAL A 88 13.47 -5.30 -3.34
C VAL A 88 14.98 -5.48 -3.22
N ARG A 89 15.69 -5.49 -4.34
CA ARG A 89 17.15 -5.68 -4.38
C ARG A 89 17.90 -4.63 -3.57
N LEU A 90 17.46 -3.37 -3.62
CA LEU A 90 18.04 -2.27 -2.86
C LEU A 90 17.61 -2.34 -1.38
N SER A 91 16.36 -2.69 -1.07
CA SER A 91 15.85 -2.85 0.31
C SER A 91 16.54 -4.00 1.08
N ILE A 92 16.97 -5.06 0.39
CA ILE A 92 17.73 -6.17 1.01
C ILE A 92 19.09 -5.69 1.54
N ARG A 93 19.78 -4.81 0.81
CA ARG A 93 21.17 -4.43 1.08
C ARG A 93 21.33 -3.01 1.60
N GLY A 94 20.29 -2.20 1.58
CA GLY A 94 20.30 -0.82 2.05
C GLY A 94 20.46 -0.67 3.57
N PRO A 95 20.56 0.57 4.07
CA PRO A 95 20.70 1.79 3.27
C PRO A 95 22.10 1.90 2.62
N TYR A 96 22.25 2.78 1.64
CA TYR A 96 23.48 2.96 0.86
C TYR A 96 24.22 4.25 1.19
N ASP A 97 25.55 4.23 1.05
CA ASP A 97 26.44 5.37 1.26
C ASP A 97 26.55 6.25 0.02
N VAL A 98 26.64 5.63 -1.16
CA VAL A 98 26.88 6.33 -2.43
C VAL A 98 26.04 5.72 -3.54
N VAL A 99 25.41 6.55 -4.37
CA VAL A 99 24.87 6.17 -5.68
C VAL A 99 25.71 6.84 -6.75
N ILE A 100 26.16 6.07 -7.73
CA ILE A 100 26.95 6.52 -8.87
C ILE A 100 26.10 6.36 -10.13
N ASP A 101 25.67 7.48 -10.68
CA ASP A 101 24.85 7.58 -11.87
C ASP A 101 25.70 7.78 -13.12
N LEU A 102 25.68 6.74 -13.95
CA LEU A 102 26.39 6.65 -15.22
C LEU A 102 25.41 6.61 -16.40
N ALA A 103 24.16 7.06 -16.21
CA ALA A 103 23.18 7.15 -17.29
C ALA A 103 23.76 7.94 -18.48
N ASP A 104 23.60 7.38 -19.68
CA ASP A 104 24.09 7.95 -20.94
C ASP A 104 23.11 7.74 -22.10
N ALA A 105 21.85 7.36 -21.80
CA ALA A 105 20.81 7.04 -22.78
C ALA A 105 19.92 8.24 -23.11
N GLY A 106 19.21 8.80 -22.12
CA GLY A 106 18.31 9.94 -22.28
C GLY A 106 17.97 10.61 -20.93
N SER A 107 17.34 11.78 -21.00
CA SER A 107 16.96 12.60 -19.83
C SER A 107 15.94 11.89 -18.91
N HIS A 108 14.93 11.24 -19.49
CA HIS A 108 13.89 10.50 -18.75
C HIS A 108 14.45 9.27 -18.01
N ASP A 109 15.35 8.50 -18.63
CA ASP A 109 16.02 7.39 -17.96
C ASP A 109 16.80 7.84 -16.72
N GLN A 110 17.44 9.02 -16.78
CA GLN A 110 18.16 9.58 -15.65
C GLN A 110 17.20 9.97 -14.51
N VAL A 111 16.03 10.55 -14.81
CA VAL A 111 14.98 10.85 -13.83
C VAL A 111 14.43 9.56 -13.19
N ARG A 112 14.13 8.54 -14.00
CA ARG A 112 13.64 7.24 -13.51
C ARG A 112 14.64 6.57 -12.58
N LEU A 113 15.92 6.52 -12.95
CA LEU A 113 16.98 5.97 -12.11
C LEU A 113 17.16 6.77 -10.82
N PHE A 114 17.08 8.09 -10.88
CA PHE A 114 17.14 8.95 -9.69
C PHE A 114 16.00 8.63 -8.73
N ARG A 115 14.74 8.64 -9.20
CA ARG A 115 13.54 8.32 -8.40
C ARG A 115 13.63 6.94 -7.74
N ARG A 116 14.18 5.95 -8.44
CA ARG A 116 14.33 4.56 -7.94
C ARG A 116 15.45 4.38 -6.92
N THR A 117 16.48 5.23 -6.90
CA THR A 117 17.70 4.95 -6.13
C THR A 117 18.09 6.01 -5.11
N PHE A 118 17.74 7.29 -5.30
CA PHE A 118 18.08 8.37 -4.38
C PHE A 118 17.55 8.11 -2.95
N TRP A 119 16.31 7.63 -2.83
CA TRP A 119 15.66 7.39 -1.55
C TRP A 119 16.21 6.18 -0.77
N HIS A 120 17.07 5.36 -1.37
CA HIS A 120 17.79 4.29 -0.66
C HIS A 120 19.07 4.76 0.03
N LEU A 121 19.49 6.02 -0.19
CA LEU A 121 20.62 6.62 0.51
C LEU A 121 20.28 6.86 2.00
N ARG A 122 21.27 6.61 2.87
CA ARG A 122 21.20 7.08 4.27
C ARG A 122 21.33 8.61 4.35
N PRO A 123 21.00 9.24 5.48
CA PRO A 123 21.43 10.60 5.76
C PRO A 123 22.94 10.75 5.57
N ASP A 124 23.36 11.85 4.96
CA ASP A 124 24.73 12.14 4.50
C ASP A 124 25.26 11.22 3.38
N GLY A 125 24.39 10.36 2.83
CA GLY A 125 24.68 9.60 1.63
C GLY A 125 24.73 10.50 0.39
N VAL A 126 25.50 10.10 -0.62
CA VAL A 126 25.82 10.95 -1.77
C VAL A 126 25.36 10.34 -3.09
N TYR A 127 24.63 11.11 -3.88
CA TYR A 127 24.25 10.80 -5.26
C TYR A 127 25.18 11.57 -6.22
N LEU A 128 25.91 10.84 -7.07
CA LEU A 128 26.90 11.39 -7.98
C LEU A 128 26.47 11.15 -9.43
N VAL A 129 26.31 12.20 -10.23
CA VAL A 129 25.96 12.09 -11.66
C VAL A 129 27.16 12.47 -12.51
N ARG A 130 27.53 11.58 -13.42
CA ARG A 130 28.65 11.80 -14.36
C ARG A 130 28.39 12.98 -15.29
N GLN A 131 27.15 13.13 -15.75
CA GLN A 131 26.73 14.20 -16.63
C GLN A 131 25.20 14.34 -16.56
N LEU A 132 24.71 15.54 -16.27
CA LEU A 132 23.30 15.89 -16.41
C LEU A 132 22.93 15.88 -17.90
N LEU A 133 21.89 15.12 -18.22
CA LEU A 133 21.37 14.97 -19.57
C LEU A 133 20.18 15.93 -19.73
N PRO A 134 20.27 16.94 -20.60
CA PRO A 134 19.14 17.84 -20.85
C PRO A 134 18.05 17.11 -21.65
N HIS A 135 16.81 17.53 -21.49
CA HIS A 135 15.72 17.11 -22.38
C HIS A 135 16.01 17.56 -23.83
N THR A 136 15.77 16.68 -24.80
CA THR A 136 15.96 16.96 -26.24
C THR A 136 14.72 16.60 -27.05
N ASP A 137 14.50 17.22 -28.21
CA ASP A 137 13.34 16.94 -29.08
C ASP A 137 13.25 15.45 -29.50
N ALA A 138 14.39 14.75 -29.55
CA ALA A 138 14.43 13.31 -29.82
C ALA A 138 13.96 12.45 -28.63
N ASP A 139 14.00 12.97 -27.40
CA ASP A 139 13.38 12.33 -26.24
C ASP A 139 11.84 12.43 -26.35
N ALA A 140 11.31 13.56 -26.84
CA ALA A 140 9.87 13.77 -27.03
C ALA A 140 9.24 12.85 -28.11
N ASP A 141 9.97 12.54 -29.17
CA ASP A 141 9.53 11.58 -30.20
C ASP A 141 9.52 10.13 -29.66
N ALA A 142 10.43 9.77 -28.77
CA ALA A 142 10.48 8.44 -28.14
C ALA A 142 9.35 8.23 -27.12
N ASP A 143 8.94 9.29 -26.41
CA ASP A 143 7.77 9.22 -25.52
C ASP A 143 6.47 9.03 -26.32
N ALA A 144 6.35 9.70 -27.47
CA ALA A 144 5.20 9.55 -28.37
C ALA A 144 5.09 8.16 -29.01
N GLU A 145 6.22 7.47 -29.26
CA GLU A 145 6.24 6.06 -29.69
C GLU A 145 5.93 5.12 -28.52
N SER A 146 6.43 5.37 -27.30
CA SER A 146 6.17 4.50 -26.14
C SER A 146 4.72 4.55 -25.61
N ASP A 147 4.05 5.71 -25.74
CA ASP A 147 2.62 5.86 -25.42
C ASP A 147 1.73 5.24 -26.52
N ALA A 148 2.22 5.15 -27.76
CA ALA A 148 1.51 4.49 -28.87
C ALA A 148 1.67 2.95 -28.85
N ASP A 149 2.77 2.44 -28.30
CA ASP A 149 3.00 1.00 -28.13
C ASP A 149 2.11 0.38 -27.03
N THR A 150 1.60 1.18 -26.07
CA THR A 150 0.58 0.72 -25.11
C THR A 150 -0.82 0.49 -25.72
N GLU A 151 -1.09 0.94 -26.95
CA GLU A 151 -2.38 0.72 -27.63
C GLU A 151 -2.27 -0.14 -28.91
N SER A 152 -1.09 -0.61 -29.33
CA SER A 152 -0.93 -1.25 -30.65
C SER A 152 -0.19 -2.60 -30.72
N ASP A 153 0.17 -3.22 -29.61
CA ASP A 153 0.82 -4.56 -29.60
C ASP A 153 -0.11 -5.75 -29.95
N ALA A 154 -1.30 -5.49 -30.48
CA ALA A 154 -2.08 -6.48 -31.21
C ALA A 154 -1.85 -6.32 -32.71
N GLU A 155 -0.97 -7.17 -33.26
CA GLU A 155 -0.65 -7.36 -34.69
C GLU A 155 0.66 -6.71 -35.17
N ARG A 156 1.78 -7.42 -34.94
CA ARG A 156 2.73 -7.88 -35.98
C ARG A 156 4.02 -8.40 -35.35
N ASP A 157 4.22 -9.72 -35.33
CA ASP A 157 5.44 -10.28 -35.92
C ASP A 157 5.27 -11.75 -36.29
N THR A 158 5.68 -12.07 -37.51
CA THR A 158 5.65 -13.41 -38.10
C THR A 158 7.07 -13.96 -38.16
N GLY A 159 7.37 -14.91 -37.26
CA GLY A 159 8.29 -16.02 -37.52
C GLY A 159 9.74 -15.85 -37.05
N THR A 160 10.08 -16.47 -35.91
CA THR A 160 10.81 -17.75 -35.78
C THR A 160 11.62 -17.81 -34.48
N ASP A 161 11.00 -18.27 -33.38
CA ASP A 161 11.55 -19.30 -32.47
C ASP A 161 10.47 -19.77 -31.48
N THR A 162 9.60 -20.70 -31.90
CA THR A 162 8.27 -20.96 -31.30
C THR A 162 8.25 -21.92 -30.10
N ALA A 163 9.39 -22.18 -29.45
CA ALA A 163 9.43 -23.04 -28.26
C ALA A 163 9.93 -22.33 -26.98
N LEU A 164 10.78 -21.30 -27.11
CA LEU A 164 11.24 -20.49 -25.98
C LEU A 164 10.27 -19.33 -25.70
N ALA A 165 9.77 -18.68 -26.76
CA ALA A 165 8.76 -17.62 -26.66
C ALA A 165 7.42 -18.11 -26.10
N ALA A 166 7.10 -19.41 -26.24
CA ALA A 166 5.87 -19.99 -25.67
C ALA A 166 6.02 -20.35 -24.17
N ALA A 167 7.25 -20.50 -23.68
CA ALA A 167 7.54 -20.71 -22.26
C ALA A 167 7.69 -19.37 -21.52
N GLU A 168 8.36 -18.40 -22.15
CA GLU A 168 8.47 -17.02 -21.65
C GLU A 168 7.11 -16.32 -21.68
N ALA A 169 6.28 -16.48 -22.72
CA ALA A 169 4.92 -15.94 -22.73
C ALA A 169 3.95 -16.64 -21.76
N ALA A 170 4.26 -17.87 -21.31
CA ALA A 170 3.48 -18.56 -20.29
C ALA A 170 3.89 -18.14 -18.86
N GLU A 171 5.19 -17.88 -18.63
CA GLU A 171 5.69 -17.25 -17.39
C GLU A 171 5.28 -15.76 -17.32
N ASP A 172 5.35 -15.00 -18.41
CA ASP A 172 4.91 -13.60 -18.48
C ASP A 172 3.38 -13.46 -18.37
N ALA A 173 2.60 -14.46 -18.81
CA ALA A 173 1.15 -14.49 -18.58
C ALA A 173 0.78 -14.90 -17.14
N GLU A 174 1.60 -15.72 -16.47
CA GLU A 174 1.46 -16.00 -15.03
C GLU A 174 1.89 -14.79 -14.17
N ASP A 175 2.96 -14.08 -14.55
CA ASP A 175 3.40 -12.85 -13.88
C ASP A 175 2.47 -11.66 -14.17
N ALA A 176 1.91 -11.56 -15.39
CA ALA A 176 0.85 -10.58 -15.70
C ALA A 176 -0.49 -10.93 -15.03
N ALA A 177 -0.75 -12.20 -14.71
CA ALA A 177 -1.90 -12.59 -13.89
C ALA A 177 -1.67 -12.35 -12.39
N LEU A 178 -0.42 -12.31 -11.93
CA LEU A 178 -0.02 -11.92 -10.57
C LEU A 178 0.10 -10.39 -10.39
N LEU A 179 0.40 -9.65 -11.46
CA LEU A 179 0.54 -8.18 -11.47
C LEU A 179 -0.66 -7.44 -12.10
N GLY A 180 -1.60 -8.17 -12.69
CA GLY A 180 -2.81 -7.66 -13.32
C GLY A 180 -4.00 -7.60 -12.36
N ALA A 181 -3.91 -6.75 -11.34
CA ALA A 181 -5.13 -6.11 -10.89
C ALA A 181 -5.46 -5.04 -11.95
N PRO A 182 -6.55 -5.18 -12.75
CA PRO A 182 -7.02 -4.06 -13.56
C PRO A 182 -7.15 -2.84 -12.65
N GLU A 183 -6.72 -1.67 -13.13
CA GLU A 183 -6.68 -0.41 -12.39
C GLU A 183 -7.91 -0.25 -11.49
N ALA A 184 -7.77 -0.64 -10.22
CA ALA A 184 -8.75 -0.32 -9.22
C ALA A 184 -8.65 1.19 -9.04
N LEU A 185 -9.62 1.90 -9.63
CA LEU A 185 -9.76 3.34 -9.55
C LEU A 185 -9.60 3.82 -8.09
N PRO A 186 -9.08 5.04 -7.88
CA PRO A 186 -8.50 5.54 -6.64
C PRO A 186 -9.54 5.64 -5.51
N ASN A 187 -9.98 4.52 -4.97
CA ASN A 187 -10.64 4.52 -3.69
C ASN A 187 -9.54 4.74 -2.67
N GLU A 188 -9.48 5.94 -2.12
CA GLU A 188 -8.46 6.39 -1.16
C GLU A 188 -7.01 6.52 -1.70
N ASN A 189 -6.68 6.01 -2.90
CA ASN A 189 -5.38 6.24 -3.55
C ASN A 189 -5.35 7.62 -4.25
N LEU A 190 -4.18 8.20 -4.48
CA LEU A 190 -4.05 9.44 -5.26
C LEU A 190 -3.79 9.10 -6.74
N PRO A 191 -4.30 9.88 -7.70
CA PRO A 191 -4.02 9.67 -9.12
C PRO A 191 -2.52 9.65 -9.42
N GLU A 192 -2.09 8.75 -10.29
CA GLU A 192 -0.68 8.65 -10.71
C GLU A 192 -0.28 9.67 -11.77
N HIS A 193 -1.20 10.11 -12.62
CA HIS A 193 -0.86 10.84 -13.84
C HIS A 193 -0.51 12.30 -13.56
N GLU A 194 0.78 12.54 -13.40
CA GLU A 194 1.40 13.83 -13.63
C GLU A 194 2.53 13.68 -14.65
N PRO A 195 2.81 14.75 -15.42
CA PRO A 195 3.86 14.71 -16.42
C PRO A 195 5.20 14.31 -15.80
N GLU A 196 5.89 13.32 -16.39
CA GLU A 196 7.27 13.04 -15.99
C GLU A 196 8.11 14.33 -16.15
N PRO A 197 8.97 14.66 -15.17
CA PRO A 197 9.88 15.77 -15.33
C PRO A 197 10.73 15.56 -16.58
N SER A 198 10.81 16.58 -17.42
CA SER A 198 11.55 16.54 -18.68
C SER A 198 13.02 16.17 -18.50
N ASP A 199 13.64 16.60 -17.40
CA ASP A 199 14.98 16.16 -17.00
C ASP A 199 15.24 16.30 -15.49
N LEU A 200 16.36 15.72 -15.02
CA LEU A 200 16.77 15.74 -13.62
C LEU A 200 17.10 17.15 -13.12
N TRP A 201 17.57 18.03 -14.00
CA TRP A 201 17.89 19.41 -13.62
C TRP A 201 16.61 20.18 -13.30
N GLY A 202 15.59 20.10 -14.15
CA GLY A 202 14.27 20.69 -13.94
C GLY A 202 13.65 20.22 -12.62
N MET A 203 13.65 18.90 -12.37
CA MET A 203 13.12 18.33 -11.13
C MET A 203 13.83 18.86 -9.87
N LEU A 204 15.16 18.97 -9.90
CA LEU A 204 15.94 19.48 -8.78
C LEU A 204 15.78 20.99 -8.59
N SER A 205 15.66 21.75 -9.69
CA SER A 205 15.37 23.18 -9.66
C SER A 205 14.01 23.46 -9.02
N GLU A 206 12.97 22.74 -9.43
CA GLU A 206 11.63 22.86 -8.86
C GLU A 206 11.62 22.54 -7.35
N ALA A 207 12.33 21.48 -6.94
CA ALA A 207 12.50 21.15 -5.53
C ALA A 207 13.29 22.22 -4.75
N GLN A 208 14.26 22.92 -5.35
CA GLN A 208 14.93 24.05 -4.69
C GLN A 208 14.00 25.27 -4.56
N GLU A 209 13.21 25.57 -5.58
CA GLU A 209 12.23 26.66 -5.57
C GLU A 209 11.16 26.43 -4.50
N ALA A 210 10.69 25.18 -4.34
CA ALA A 210 9.72 24.81 -3.31
C ALA A 210 10.21 25.06 -1.87
N ARG A 211 11.52 25.21 -1.64
CA ARG A 211 12.06 25.60 -0.31
C ARG A 211 11.93 27.08 0.00
N LEU A 212 11.87 27.92 -1.03
CA LEU A 212 11.93 29.37 -0.91
C LEU A 212 10.55 30.01 -0.76
N HIS A 213 9.50 29.24 -1.00
CA HIS A 213 8.13 29.70 -0.95
C HIS A 213 7.36 28.94 0.15
N ASP A 214 6.60 29.67 0.98
CA ASP A 214 5.49 29.10 1.73
C ASP A 214 4.39 28.72 0.72
N LEU A 215 4.60 27.63 0.00
CA LEU A 215 3.60 27.04 -0.87
C LEU A 215 2.61 26.34 0.04
N ALA A 216 1.62 27.08 0.52
CA ALA A 216 0.47 26.41 1.11
C ALA A 216 -0.33 25.74 0.00
N ASP A 217 -0.85 24.55 0.32
CA ASP A 217 -1.60 23.66 -0.58
C ASP A 217 -2.93 24.32 -0.95
N HIS A 218 -2.88 25.24 -1.90
CA HIS A 218 -3.96 26.18 -2.18
C HIS A 218 -4.79 25.82 -3.42
N ARG A 219 -4.45 24.76 -4.16
CA ARG A 219 -4.97 24.62 -5.54
C ARG A 219 -5.21 23.21 -6.06
N GLY A 220 -5.26 22.17 -5.22
CA GLY A 220 -5.44 20.81 -5.76
C GLY A 220 -4.31 20.42 -6.73
N VAL A 221 -3.08 20.87 -6.43
CA VAL A 221 -1.87 20.61 -7.22
C VAL A 221 -1.35 19.22 -6.88
N GLY A 222 -2.13 18.18 -7.18
CA GLY A 222 -1.71 16.79 -7.39
C GLY A 222 -0.65 16.13 -6.48
N VAL A 223 -0.14 15.00 -6.94
CA VAL A 223 0.83 14.13 -6.24
C VAL A 223 2.26 14.65 -6.40
N HIS A 224 2.54 15.38 -7.47
CA HIS A 224 3.84 15.86 -7.93
C HIS A 224 4.32 16.95 -7.02
N PHE A 225 3.43 17.87 -6.65
CA PHE A 225 3.74 18.87 -5.63
C PHE A 225 4.19 18.21 -4.32
N ARG A 226 3.51 17.13 -3.88
CA ARG A 226 3.89 16.41 -2.66
C ARG A 226 5.26 15.75 -2.81
N ASP A 227 5.52 15.12 -3.94
CA ASP A 227 6.81 14.50 -4.24
C ASP A 227 7.95 15.53 -4.34
N ILE A 228 7.69 16.70 -4.94
CA ILE A 228 8.63 17.82 -5.04
C ILE A 228 8.92 18.43 -3.68
N VAL A 229 7.90 18.67 -2.84
CA VAL A 229 8.08 19.18 -1.47
C VAL A 229 8.83 18.16 -0.60
N ALA A 230 8.51 16.87 -0.74
CA ALA A 230 9.24 15.82 -0.04
C ALA A 230 10.71 15.74 -0.49
N LEU A 231 10.96 15.78 -1.81
CA LEU A 231 12.30 15.82 -2.38
C LEU A 231 13.05 17.03 -1.86
N ALA A 232 12.44 18.22 -1.92
CA ALA A 232 12.96 19.46 -1.39
C ALA A 232 13.39 19.30 0.07
N GLY A 233 12.57 18.68 0.93
CA GLY A 233 12.94 18.38 2.32
C GLY A 233 14.14 17.42 2.46
N ALA A 234 14.35 16.54 1.49
CA ALA A 234 15.42 15.55 1.50
C ALA A 234 16.76 16.03 0.90
N LEU A 235 16.80 17.12 0.13
CA LEU A 235 18.04 17.64 -0.47
C LEU A 235 18.94 18.31 0.59
N GLY A 236 20.14 17.79 0.85
CA GLY A 236 21.11 18.45 1.73
C GLY A 236 21.92 19.51 0.99
N ARG A 237 23.08 19.08 0.48
CA ARG A 237 24.01 19.91 -0.30
C ARG A 237 23.95 19.51 -1.77
N LEU A 238 23.74 20.49 -2.64
CA LEU A 238 23.74 20.32 -4.10
C LEU A 238 24.94 21.07 -4.70
N GLU A 239 25.79 20.39 -5.46
CA GLU A 239 26.92 20.98 -6.17
C GLU A 239 26.91 20.55 -7.63
N ILE A 240 27.01 21.52 -8.54
CA ILE A 240 27.14 21.25 -9.97
C ILE A 240 28.42 21.85 -10.50
N ARG A 241 29.22 21.03 -11.19
CA ARG A 241 30.48 21.44 -11.81
C ARG A 241 30.58 20.81 -13.20
N SER A 242 30.64 21.64 -14.25
CA SER A 242 30.79 21.16 -15.63
C SER A 242 29.79 20.07 -16.03
N LYS A 243 28.51 20.25 -15.67
CA LYS A 243 27.40 19.30 -15.84
C LYS A 243 27.46 18.03 -14.96
N MET A 244 28.47 17.85 -14.11
CA MET A 244 28.45 16.81 -13.08
C MET A 244 27.63 17.29 -11.89
N LEU A 245 26.88 16.39 -11.25
CA LEU A 245 26.12 16.67 -10.04
C LEU A 245 26.69 15.87 -8.86
N ARG A 246 26.83 16.52 -7.71
CA ARG A 246 26.98 15.90 -6.40
C ARG A 246 25.84 16.36 -5.51
N LEU A 247 25.02 15.43 -5.05
CA LEU A 247 23.89 15.69 -4.17
C LEU A 247 24.04 14.88 -2.88
N VAL A 248 23.99 15.54 -1.73
CA VAL A 248 23.99 14.92 -0.41
C VAL A 248 22.56 14.83 0.10
N LYS A 249 22.13 13.68 0.62
CA LYS A 249 20.80 13.51 1.22
C LYS A 249 20.78 13.95 2.68
N ALA A 250 19.85 14.83 3.04
CA ALA A 250 19.73 15.37 4.40
C ALA A 250 18.92 14.47 5.34
N MET A 251 17.80 13.94 4.84
CA MET A 251 16.79 13.29 5.70
C MET A 251 16.79 11.77 5.53
N PRO A 252 16.45 11.00 6.58
CA PRO A 252 16.25 9.57 6.45
C PRO A 252 14.98 9.26 5.64
N SER A 253 14.94 8.07 5.08
CA SER A 253 13.76 7.49 4.41
C SER A 253 13.75 5.99 4.66
N SER A 254 12.56 5.43 4.78
CA SER A 254 12.33 4.00 4.93
C SER A 254 11.66 3.48 3.66
N PRO A 255 12.23 2.45 3.00
CA PRO A 255 11.54 1.74 1.93
C PRO A 255 10.24 1.13 2.46
N LYS A 256 9.14 1.33 1.73
CA LYS A 256 7.86 0.68 1.97
C LYS A 256 7.84 -0.63 1.17
N LEU A 257 7.70 -1.77 1.84
CA LEU A 257 7.56 -3.04 1.16
C LEU A 257 6.08 -3.32 0.87
N ARG A 258 5.81 -3.73 -0.36
CA ARG A 258 4.51 -4.26 -0.76
C ARG A 258 4.34 -5.70 -0.30
N GLU A 259 3.10 -6.16 -0.30
CA GLU A 259 2.72 -7.50 0.14
C GLU A 259 3.43 -8.60 -0.66
N GLU A 260 3.55 -8.41 -1.98
CA GLU A 260 4.25 -9.31 -2.90
C GLU A 260 5.78 -9.25 -2.78
N GLU A 261 6.33 -8.17 -2.23
CA GLU A 261 7.77 -7.93 -2.15
C GLU A 261 8.41 -8.48 -0.88
N VAL A 262 7.66 -8.52 0.23
CA VAL A 262 8.23 -8.78 1.56
C VAL A 262 8.85 -10.17 1.67
N ASP A 263 8.27 -11.18 1.02
CA ASP A 263 8.74 -12.57 1.10
C ASP A 263 10.15 -12.72 0.49
N ALA A 264 10.41 -12.07 -0.65
CA ALA A 264 11.73 -12.04 -1.26
C ALA A 264 12.77 -11.34 -0.36
N VAL A 265 12.35 -10.31 0.38
CA VAL A 265 13.23 -9.63 1.35
C VAL A 265 13.54 -10.55 2.54
N LEU A 266 12.54 -11.27 3.08
CA LEU A 266 12.71 -12.20 4.20
C LEU A 266 13.62 -13.37 3.83
N GLU A 267 13.45 -13.94 2.63
CA GLU A 267 14.28 -15.03 2.12
C GLU A 267 15.78 -14.67 2.11
N LYS A 268 16.11 -13.43 1.71
CA LYS A 268 17.50 -12.93 1.71
C LYS A 268 17.94 -12.30 3.04
N ARG A 269 17.02 -12.13 4.00
CA ARG A 269 17.29 -11.57 5.34
C ARG A 269 16.61 -12.41 6.44
N PRO A 270 16.97 -13.69 6.62
CA PRO A 270 16.32 -14.58 7.60
C PRO A 270 16.43 -14.07 9.04
N GLY A 271 17.40 -13.19 9.33
CA GLY A 271 17.56 -12.55 10.64
C GLY A 271 16.53 -11.46 10.98
N ILE A 272 15.59 -11.12 10.08
CA ILE A 272 14.47 -10.23 10.41
C ILE A 272 13.11 -10.92 10.40
N GLY A 273 13.02 -12.16 9.92
CA GLY A 273 11.78 -12.91 9.85
C GLY A 273 11.80 -14.03 8.80
N ALA A 274 10.67 -14.71 8.65
CA ALA A 274 10.46 -15.77 7.67
C ALA A 274 8.97 -15.86 7.27
N LEU A 275 8.73 -16.33 6.04
CA LEU A 275 7.45 -16.88 5.60
C LEU A 275 7.27 -18.26 6.26
N LEU A 276 6.10 -18.51 6.84
CA LEU A 276 5.78 -19.76 7.53
C LEU A 276 4.82 -20.64 6.74
N ASP A 277 3.79 -20.03 6.15
CA ASP A 277 2.81 -20.71 5.33
C ASP A 277 2.21 -19.77 4.27
N LYS A 278 1.63 -20.34 3.22
CA LYS A 278 1.07 -19.60 2.09
C LYS A 278 -0.16 -20.30 1.52
N VAL A 279 -1.26 -19.56 1.45
CA VAL A 279 -2.43 -19.89 0.63
C VAL A 279 -2.20 -19.29 -0.77
N PRO A 280 -2.28 -20.08 -1.85
CA PRO A 280 -2.08 -19.57 -3.21
C PRO A 280 -3.04 -18.43 -3.58
N ALA A 281 -2.61 -17.57 -4.51
CA ALA A 281 -3.49 -16.56 -5.10
C ALA A 281 -4.69 -17.22 -5.78
N THR A 282 -5.82 -16.53 -5.81
CA THR A 282 -7.05 -17.05 -6.43
C THR A 282 -7.82 -15.95 -7.13
N SER A 283 -8.53 -16.32 -8.19
CA SER A 283 -9.47 -15.45 -8.88
C SER A 283 -10.85 -16.06 -8.87
N TRP A 284 -11.88 -15.23 -8.70
CA TRP A 284 -13.26 -15.69 -8.68
C TRP A 284 -14.22 -14.61 -9.20
N ARG A 285 -15.32 -15.06 -9.80
CA ARG A 285 -16.40 -14.19 -10.27
C ARG A 285 -17.56 -14.27 -9.29
N PRO A 286 -18.04 -13.13 -8.77
CA PRO A 286 -19.18 -13.14 -7.87
C PRO A 286 -20.47 -13.43 -8.63
N ASP A 287 -21.34 -14.25 -8.01
CA ASP A 287 -22.73 -14.42 -8.44
C ASP A 287 -23.59 -13.38 -7.70
N VAL A 288 -23.45 -12.12 -8.11
CA VAL A 288 -24.14 -10.97 -7.52
C VAL A 288 -25.06 -10.33 -8.54
N ASP A 289 -26.34 -10.22 -8.19
CA ASP A 289 -27.33 -9.51 -8.99
C ASP A 289 -27.27 -8.02 -8.61
N TYR A 290 -26.45 -7.25 -9.34
CA TYR A 290 -26.14 -5.85 -9.02
C TYR A 290 -26.89 -4.86 -9.92
N HIS A 291 -27.75 -4.03 -9.32
CA HIS A 291 -28.51 -2.97 -9.97
C HIS A 291 -28.13 -1.61 -9.40
N LEU A 292 -28.12 -0.58 -10.23
CA LEU A 292 -27.87 0.78 -9.78
C LEU A 292 -28.51 1.84 -10.68
N ASN A 293 -28.76 3.04 -10.13
CA ASN A 293 -29.28 4.20 -10.85
C ASN A 293 -28.19 5.01 -11.58
N ARG A 294 -27.12 4.32 -12.02
CA ARG A 294 -26.03 4.87 -12.83
C ARG A 294 -25.76 3.91 -13.99
N PRO A 295 -25.16 4.37 -15.10
CA PRO A 295 -24.83 3.48 -16.22
C PRO A 295 -23.87 2.34 -15.83
N GLN A 296 -22.94 2.62 -14.92
CA GLN A 296 -21.96 1.67 -14.42
C GLN A 296 -21.39 2.13 -13.08
N ASP A 297 -20.78 1.18 -12.35
CA ASP A 297 -20.01 1.46 -11.14
C ASP A 297 -18.53 1.25 -11.40
N PRO A 298 -17.72 2.31 -11.44
CA PRO A 298 -16.32 2.20 -11.87
C PRO A 298 -15.42 1.55 -10.80
N PHE A 299 -15.90 1.37 -9.56
CA PHE A 299 -15.12 0.79 -8.46
C PHE A 299 -15.37 -0.71 -8.26
N VAL A 300 -16.19 -1.32 -9.10
CA VAL A 300 -16.65 -2.69 -8.95
C VAL A 300 -16.04 -3.57 -10.03
N PRO A 301 -15.16 -4.52 -9.68
CA PRO A 301 -14.58 -5.43 -10.66
C PRO A 301 -15.56 -6.56 -11.01
N ALA A 302 -15.54 -7.01 -12.26
CA ALA A 302 -16.31 -8.18 -12.70
C ALA A 302 -15.71 -9.51 -12.21
N THR A 303 -14.40 -9.52 -11.90
CA THR A 303 -13.66 -10.66 -11.37
C THR A 303 -12.75 -10.16 -10.27
N PHE A 304 -12.77 -10.80 -9.11
CA PHE A 304 -11.83 -10.50 -8.03
C PHE A 304 -10.54 -11.27 -8.25
N HIS A 305 -9.42 -10.56 -8.12
CA HIS A 305 -8.07 -11.13 -8.12
C HIS A 305 -7.51 -10.98 -6.70
N CYS A 306 -7.50 -12.08 -5.95
CA CYS A 306 -6.98 -12.12 -4.59
C CYS A 306 -5.50 -12.52 -4.66
N THR A 307 -4.64 -11.70 -4.06
CA THR A 307 -3.22 -12.06 -3.88
C THR A 307 -3.09 -13.32 -3.00
N ALA A 308 -1.93 -13.96 -3.06
CA ALA A 308 -1.62 -15.06 -2.16
C ALA A 308 -1.62 -14.58 -0.70
N LEU A 309 -2.20 -15.38 0.19
CA LEU A 309 -2.22 -15.06 1.62
C LEU A 309 -1.04 -15.73 2.30
N SER A 310 -0.26 -14.96 3.06
CA SER A 310 0.94 -15.45 3.73
C SER A 310 0.78 -15.32 5.24
N LEU A 311 1.16 -16.38 5.97
CA LEU A 311 1.47 -16.33 7.39
C LEU A 311 2.96 -16.09 7.56
N ARG A 312 3.33 -14.99 8.22
CA ARG A 312 4.72 -14.59 8.43
C ARG A 312 5.05 -14.47 9.90
N ARG A 313 6.34 -14.60 10.22
CA ARG A 313 6.89 -14.27 11.53
C ARG A 313 8.08 -13.33 11.38
N TYR A 314 7.98 -12.14 11.95
CA TYR A 314 9.09 -11.20 12.09
C TYR A 314 9.80 -11.38 13.43
N GLN A 315 11.11 -11.11 13.43
CA GLN A 315 11.96 -11.15 14.61
C GLN A 315 12.21 -9.72 15.11
N ALA A 316 11.75 -9.42 16.32
CA ALA A 316 11.94 -8.11 16.96
C ALA A 316 11.59 -6.89 16.08
N PRO A 317 10.44 -6.85 15.38
CA PRO A 317 10.02 -5.62 14.70
C PRO A 317 9.65 -4.54 15.73
N THR A 318 9.67 -3.27 15.32
CA THR A 318 9.10 -2.18 16.14
C THR A 318 7.68 -1.89 15.66
N CYS A 319 6.73 -2.04 16.57
CA CYS A 319 5.32 -1.72 16.39
C CYS A 319 4.99 -0.37 17.03
N SER A 320 4.06 0.38 16.44
CA SER A 320 3.56 1.63 17.00
C SER A 320 2.11 1.85 16.57
N ARG A 321 1.39 2.68 17.33
CA ARG A 321 -0.03 3.00 17.08
C ARG A 321 -0.32 3.36 15.63
N GLY A 322 -1.47 2.92 15.17
CA GLY A 322 -1.97 3.14 13.82
C GLY A 322 -1.35 2.17 12.82
N GLN A 323 -1.27 0.90 13.23
CA GLN A 323 -0.83 -0.20 12.40
C GLN A 323 0.66 -0.18 12.01
N ILE A 324 1.48 0.71 12.58
CA ILE A 324 2.88 0.86 12.15
C ILE A 324 3.66 -0.39 12.53
N VAL A 325 4.26 -1.07 11.55
CA VAL A 325 5.20 -2.18 11.75
C VAL A 325 6.48 -1.94 10.95
N THR A 326 7.60 -1.84 11.66
CA THR A 326 8.90 -1.59 11.04
C THR A 326 9.92 -2.66 11.39
N SER A 327 10.83 -2.92 10.47
CA SER A 327 12.00 -3.77 10.74
C SER A 327 13.28 -3.09 10.26
N ARG A 328 14.12 -2.69 11.23
CA ARG A 328 15.30 -1.85 11.00
C ARG A 328 14.93 -0.53 10.32
N ASN A 329 15.11 -0.44 9.01
CA ASN A 329 14.83 0.75 8.20
C ASN A 329 13.69 0.51 7.19
N LEU A 330 12.98 -0.61 7.29
CA LEU A 330 11.90 -0.99 6.37
C LEU A 330 10.55 -0.71 7.03
N LEU A 331 9.60 -0.19 6.25
CA LEU A 331 8.18 -0.21 6.57
C LEU A 331 7.60 -1.50 5.97
N LEU A 332 7.08 -2.37 6.82
CA LEU A 332 6.53 -3.67 6.41
C LEU A 332 5.08 -3.50 5.90
N PRO A 333 4.56 -4.44 5.07
CA PRO A 333 3.23 -4.33 4.47
C PRO A 333 2.11 -4.16 5.50
N GLU A 334 2.28 -4.71 6.70
CA GLU A 334 1.32 -4.56 7.80
C GLU A 334 1.11 -3.11 8.21
N THR A 335 2.03 -2.21 7.87
CA THR A 335 1.84 -0.75 8.05
C THR A 335 0.68 -0.19 7.25
N PHE A 336 0.35 -0.81 6.12
CA PHE A 336 -0.57 -0.23 5.15
C PHE A 336 -1.87 -1.02 5.10
N ARG A 337 -2.99 -0.33 5.32
CA ARG A 337 -4.33 -0.91 5.14
C ARG A 337 -4.55 -1.41 3.70
N HIS A 338 -4.02 -0.66 2.73
CA HIS A 338 -4.07 -0.96 1.29
C HIS A 338 -2.68 -1.27 0.75
N HIS A 339 -2.19 -2.45 1.09
CA HIS A 339 -0.84 -2.91 0.73
C HIS A 339 -0.62 -3.14 -0.78
N TRP A 340 -1.70 -3.20 -1.56
CA TRP A 340 -1.70 -3.36 -3.02
C TRP A 340 -1.59 -2.03 -3.79
N MET A 341 -1.80 -0.89 -3.13
CA MET A 341 -1.72 0.41 -3.80
C MET A 341 -0.29 0.70 -4.22
N ARG A 342 -0.10 1.12 -5.48
CA ARG A 342 1.22 1.58 -5.98
C ARG A 342 1.81 2.69 -5.09
N ARG A 343 0.95 3.55 -4.55
CA ARG A 343 1.28 4.58 -3.57
C ARG A 343 0.65 4.25 -2.21
N MET A 344 1.32 3.39 -1.45
CA MET A 344 0.85 2.99 -0.12
C MET A 344 0.90 4.16 0.87
N VAL A 345 -0.22 4.45 1.54
CA VAL A 345 -0.37 5.53 2.51
C VAL A 345 -0.80 5.00 3.87
N ASN A 346 -0.41 5.72 4.92
CA ASN A 346 -0.84 5.49 6.30
C ASN A 346 -0.85 6.84 7.03
N ILE A 347 -1.83 7.09 7.89
CA ILE A 347 -2.03 8.39 8.56
C ILE A 347 -0.87 8.85 9.45
N TYR A 348 0.00 7.92 9.87
CA TYR A 348 1.21 8.17 10.67
C TYR A 348 2.51 7.98 9.89
N VAL A 349 2.46 7.84 8.57
CA VAL A 349 3.64 7.85 7.70
C VAL A 349 3.67 9.16 6.91
N VAL A 350 4.71 9.97 7.14
CA VAL A 350 5.03 11.10 6.27
C VAL A 350 5.54 10.53 4.95
N GLU A 351 4.76 10.75 3.90
CA GLU A 351 5.12 10.31 2.57
C GLU A 351 6.32 11.10 2.02
N GLN A 352 7.24 10.39 1.37
CA GLN A 352 8.42 11.00 0.76
C GLN A 352 8.52 10.74 -0.75
N ALA A 353 8.04 9.58 -1.18
CA ALA A 353 7.89 9.15 -2.57
C ALA A 353 6.96 7.92 -2.57
N PRO A 354 6.49 7.42 -3.74
CA PRO A 354 5.55 6.30 -3.79
C PRO A 354 5.96 5.11 -2.90
N LEU A 355 7.22 4.68 -3.03
CA LEU A 355 7.80 3.53 -2.32
C LEU A 355 8.61 3.91 -1.06
N PHE A 356 8.51 5.16 -0.58
CA PHE A 356 9.32 5.62 0.56
C PHE A 356 8.56 6.54 1.50
N GLY A 357 8.78 6.35 2.80
CA GLY A 357 8.17 7.20 3.82
C GLY A 357 8.98 7.24 5.09
N ARG A 358 8.52 8.08 6.02
CA ARG A 358 9.08 8.19 7.37
C ARG A 358 7.95 8.18 8.39
N VAL A 359 8.08 7.36 9.41
CA VAL A 359 7.12 7.33 10.52
C VAL A 359 7.11 8.69 11.21
N ARG A 360 5.92 9.29 11.36
CA ARG A 360 5.69 10.59 12.00
C ARG A 360 5.88 10.52 13.51
N ARG A 361 5.54 9.37 14.12
CA ARG A 361 5.65 9.15 15.57
C ARG A 361 7.10 8.89 15.97
N ASN A 362 7.44 9.26 17.20
CA ASN A 362 8.70 8.87 17.80
C ASN A 362 8.68 7.36 18.09
N LEU A 363 9.68 6.64 17.61
CA LEU A 363 9.89 5.21 17.85
C LEU A 363 11.05 4.94 18.82
N SER A 364 11.61 5.98 19.46
CA SER A 364 12.66 5.82 20.47
C SER A 364 12.12 5.16 21.73
N ASP A 365 13.01 4.46 22.43
CA ASP A 365 12.75 3.86 23.74
C ASP A 365 11.53 2.91 23.77
N PRO A 366 11.41 1.97 22.81
CA PRO A 366 10.25 1.10 22.74
C PRO A 366 10.22 0.09 23.90
N GLU A 367 9.03 -0.28 24.33
CA GLU A 367 8.82 -1.36 25.29
C GLU A 367 9.19 -2.71 24.66
N HIS A 368 10.08 -3.48 25.29
CA HIS A 368 10.40 -4.83 24.83
C HIS A 368 9.37 -5.83 25.36
N LEU A 369 8.67 -6.50 24.45
CA LEU A 369 7.63 -7.47 24.78
C LEU A 369 8.18 -8.90 24.57
N PRO A 370 8.44 -9.68 25.64
CA PRO A 370 8.94 -11.04 25.51
C PRO A 370 7.85 -11.98 24.98
N GLY A 371 8.24 -13.02 24.23
CA GLY A 371 7.28 -13.99 23.70
C GLY A 371 6.78 -13.69 22.30
N ALA A 372 5.68 -14.36 21.94
CA ALA A 372 5.07 -14.25 20.61
C ALA A 372 3.79 -13.43 20.66
N TYR A 373 3.61 -12.62 19.63
CA TYR A 373 2.44 -11.76 19.46
C TYR A 373 1.86 -11.92 18.06
N TYR A 374 0.55 -11.79 17.91
CA TYR A 374 -0.16 -11.81 16.64
C TYR A 374 -0.68 -10.41 16.31
N HIS A 375 -0.27 -9.85 15.17
CA HIS A 375 -0.63 -8.50 14.81
C HIS A 375 -2.11 -8.39 14.38
N LEU A 376 -2.90 -7.66 15.16
CA LEU A 376 -4.30 -7.34 14.87
C LEU A 376 -4.59 -5.85 15.12
N ASP A 377 -3.60 -4.98 14.89
CA ASP A 377 -3.79 -3.52 15.00
C ASP A 377 -4.47 -2.95 13.73
N SER A 378 -4.95 -1.71 13.85
CA SER A 378 -5.63 -0.98 12.77
C SER A 378 -5.25 0.50 12.79
N GLU A 379 -5.36 1.17 11.64
CA GLU A 379 -5.37 2.65 11.58
C GLU A 379 -6.62 3.25 12.25
N TRP A 380 -7.68 2.45 12.37
CA TRP A 380 -8.98 2.85 12.92
C TRP A 380 -9.43 1.88 14.04
N PRO A 381 -8.66 1.76 15.13
CA PRO A 381 -9.00 0.85 16.23
C PRO A 381 -10.33 1.27 16.85
N GLY A 382 -11.14 0.28 17.27
CA GLY A 382 -12.47 0.57 17.81
C GLY A 382 -13.58 0.86 16.81
N HIS A 383 -13.30 0.81 15.51
CA HIS A 383 -14.32 1.05 14.51
C HIS A 383 -14.94 -0.26 14.02
N PHE A 384 -16.25 -0.43 14.23
CA PHE A 384 -17.00 -1.64 13.87
C PHE A 384 -16.76 -2.10 12.43
N GLY A 385 -16.83 -1.17 11.47
CA GLY A 385 -16.63 -1.50 10.07
C GLY A 385 -15.23 -2.05 9.76
N HIS A 386 -14.18 -1.45 10.34
CA HIS A 386 -12.78 -1.90 10.10
C HIS A 386 -12.47 -3.18 10.86
N LEU A 387 -13.13 -3.42 11.99
CA LEU A 387 -13.06 -4.72 12.68
C LEU A 387 -13.58 -5.82 11.76
N LEU A 388 -14.80 -5.69 11.24
CA LEU A 388 -15.49 -6.74 10.50
C LEU A 388 -14.97 -7.01 9.09
N THR A 389 -14.39 -6.00 8.45
CA THR A 389 -13.80 -6.17 7.12
C THR A 389 -12.31 -6.47 7.25
N GLU A 390 -11.52 -5.55 7.79
CA GLU A 390 -10.06 -5.60 7.68
C GLU A 390 -9.41 -6.42 8.79
N GLN A 391 -9.70 -6.15 10.06
CA GLN A 391 -8.97 -6.80 11.17
C GLN A 391 -9.27 -8.30 11.22
N VAL A 392 -10.55 -8.69 11.26
CA VAL A 392 -10.91 -10.12 11.33
C VAL A 392 -10.49 -10.90 10.08
N SER A 393 -10.29 -10.24 8.94
CA SER A 393 -9.77 -10.89 7.73
C SER A 393 -8.36 -11.43 7.88
N ARG A 394 -7.64 -11.05 8.95
CA ARG A 394 -6.32 -11.58 9.29
C ARG A 394 -6.41 -12.79 10.22
N LEU A 395 -7.56 -13.13 10.79
CA LEU A 395 -7.68 -14.21 11.78
C LEU A 395 -7.64 -15.62 11.17
N TRP A 396 -7.61 -15.74 9.83
CA TRP A 396 -7.51 -17.04 9.15
C TRP A 396 -6.28 -17.85 9.57
N ALA A 397 -5.16 -17.18 9.86
CA ALA A 397 -3.91 -17.83 10.24
C ALA A 397 -3.71 -17.92 11.76
N PHE A 398 -4.64 -17.39 12.57
CA PHE A 398 -4.45 -17.29 14.02
C PHE A 398 -4.39 -18.66 14.70
N ALA A 399 -5.21 -19.61 14.27
CA ALA A 399 -5.19 -20.98 14.81
C ALA A 399 -3.83 -21.65 14.60
N GLN A 400 -3.28 -21.55 13.39
CA GLN A 400 -1.95 -22.07 13.07
C GLN A 400 -0.84 -21.34 13.85
N ALA A 401 -0.95 -20.01 14.02
CA ALA A 401 0.00 -19.27 14.84
C ALA A 401 -0.04 -19.73 16.31
N ARG A 402 -1.21 -20.06 16.86
CA ARG A 402 -1.37 -20.64 18.20
C ARG A 402 -0.81 -22.05 18.32
N GLU A 403 -0.88 -22.87 17.27
CA GLU A 403 -0.25 -24.20 17.26
C GLU A 403 1.27 -24.09 17.33
N LEU A 404 1.85 -23.12 16.63
CA LEU A 404 3.29 -22.85 16.65
C LEU A 404 3.73 -22.19 17.98
N GLU A 405 2.88 -21.35 18.56
CA GLU A 405 3.14 -20.58 19.78
C GLU A 405 1.92 -20.65 20.73
N PRO A 406 1.79 -21.68 21.58
CA PRO A 406 0.60 -21.88 22.41
C PRO A 406 0.23 -20.72 23.35
N GLY A 407 1.19 -19.84 23.66
CA GLY A 407 1.00 -18.65 24.51
C GLY A 407 0.97 -17.32 23.76
N ILE A 408 0.76 -17.34 22.43
CA ILE A 408 0.70 -16.13 21.61
C ILE A 408 -0.44 -15.20 22.06
N LYS A 409 -0.15 -13.90 22.16
CA LYS A 409 -1.15 -12.87 22.46
C LYS A 409 -1.48 -12.04 21.23
N LEU A 410 -2.71 -11.56 21.09
CA LEU A 410 -3.01 -10.51 20.13
C LEU A 410 -2.29 -9.21 20.51
N LEU A 411 -1.78 -8.50 19.52
CA LEU A 411 -1.18 -7.18 19.67
C LEU A 411 -2.03 -6.16 18.91
N THR A 412 -2.58 -5.19 19.62
CA THR A 412 -3.48 -4.17 19.04
C THR A 412 -3.44 -2.88 19.85
N THR A 413 -3.99 -1.80 19.29
CA THR A 413 -4.15 -0.52 19.98
C THR A 413 -5.62 -0.16 20.15
N LEU A 414 -5.89 0.83 21.00
CA LEU A 414 -7.23 1.36 21.20
C LEU A 414 -7.40 2.68 20.46
N GLN A 415 -8.67 3.05 20.25
CA GLN A 415 -9.04 4.40 19.82
C GLN A 415 -8.38 5.45 20.72
N HIS A 416 -7.94 6.57 20.12
CA HIS A 416 -7.39 7.69 20.88
C HIS A 416 -8.44 8.25 21.86
N ASP A 417 -8.00 8.63 23.05
CA ASP A 417 -8.84 9.21 24.11
C ASP A 417 -9.99 8.30 24.61
N ARG A 418 -9.88 6.98 24.39
CA ARG A 418 -10.86 6.02 24.90
C ARG A 418 -10.77 5.90 26.43
N GLU A 419 -11.91 6.08 27.09
CA GLU A 419 -12.08 5.88 28.54
C GLU A 419 -13.30 4.98 28.83
N PRO A 420 -13.14 3.85 29.56
CA PRO A 420 -11.87 3.27 30.01
C PRO A 420 -11.03 2.73 28.85
N ALA A 421 -9.70 2.69 29.03
CA ALA A 421 -8.74 2.16 28.05
C ALA A 421 -8.80 0.62 27.95
N GLU A 422 -9.94 0.08 27.50
CA GLU A 422 -10.17 -1.33 27.23
C GLU A 422 -10.86 -1.56 25.87
N LEU A 423 -10.90 -2.81 25.44
CA LEU A 423 -11.68 -3.23 24.28
C LEU A 423 -13.19 -2.97 24.51
N LEU A 424 -13.88 -2.50 23.48
CA LEU A 424 -15.33 -2.32 23.50
C LEU A 424 -16.03 -3.68 23.53
N GLY A 425 -17.29 -3.69 23.99
CA GLY A 425 -18.08 -4.92 24.12
C GLY A 425 -18.16 -5.71 22.81
N PHE A 426 -18.38 -5.04 21.68
CA PHE A 426 -18.44 -5.70 20.38
C PHE A 426 -17.07 -6.28 19.93
N GLU A 427 -15.96 -5.62 20.27
CA GLU A 427 -14.61 -6.12 19.98
C GLU A 427 -14.38 -7.43 20.76
N LYS A 428 -14.68 -7.41 22.07
CA LYS A 428 -14.60 -8.59 22.95
C LYS A 428 -15.47 -9.75 22.43
N GLN A 429 -16.70 -9.47 22.02
CA GLN A 429 -17.64 -10.48 21.50
C GLN A 429 -17.18 -11.10 20.16
N VAL A 430 -16.63 -10.30 19.25
CA VAL A 430 -16.10 -10.79 17.97
C VAL A 430 -14.84 -11.65 18.20
N LEU A 431 -13.93 -11.21 19.08
CA LEU A 431 -12.72 -11.97 19.40
C LEU A 431 -13.03 -13.29 20.13
N ALA A 432 -14.06 -13.31 20.98
CA ALA A 432 -14.50 -14.52 21.68
C ALA A 432 -14.93 -15.66 20.73
N ALA A 433 -15.36 -15.34 19.50
CA ALA A 433 -15.65 -16.35 18.48
C ALA A 433 -14.41 -17.18 18.07
N PHE A 434 -13.20 -16.65 18.32
CA PHE A 434 -11.91 -17.30 18.05
C PHE A 434 -11.25 -17.84 19.32
N ASP A 435 -12.02 -17.99 20.40
CA ASP A 435 -11.53 -18.42 21.72
C ASP A 435 -10.45 -17.49 22.28
N ILE A 436 -10.58 -16.18 21.98
CA ILE A 436 -9.69 -15.13 22.44
C ILE A 436 -10.39 -14.35 23.56
N THR A 437 -9.80 -14.38 24.74
CA THR A 437 -10.28 -13.62 25.90
C THR A 437 -9.49 -12.31 26.06
N PRO A 438 -9.95 -11.35 26.88
CA PRO A 438 -9.18 -10.14 27.16
C PRO A 438 -7.76 -10.39 27.67
N ASP A 439 -7.51 -11.51 28.37
CA ASP A 439 -6.18 -11.86 28.89
C ASP A 439 -5.19 -12.29 27.78
N ASP A 440 -5.73 -12.72 26.64
CA ASP A 440 -5.01 -13.08 25.41
C ASP A 440 -4.69 -11.85 24.55
N VAL A 441 -5.10 -10.65 24.96
CA VAL A 441 -4.86 -9.40 24.22
C VAL A 441 -3.86 -8.53 24.98
N HIS A 442 -2.81 -8.12 24.28
CA HIS A 442 -1.91 -7.08 24.72
C HIS A 442 -2.21 -5.79 23.98
N VAL A 443 -2.70 -4.81 24.73
CA VAL A 443 -2.93 -3.46 24.27
C VAL A 443 -1.69 -2.62 24.55
N PHE A 444 -1.20 -1.91 23.54
CA PHE A 444 -0.07 -0.99 23.68
C PHE A 444 -0.46 0.44 23.30
N ASP A 445 0.14 1.43 23.95
CA ASP A 445 -0.11 2.87 23.73
C ASP A 445 1.15 3.65 23.34
N SER A 446 2.32 3.01 23.47
CA SER A 446 3.65 3.50 23.14
C SER A 446 4.37 2.49 22.22
N PRO A 447 5.43 2.90 21.51
CA PRO A 447 6.15 1.98 20.63
C PRO A 447 6.62 0.73 21.38
N CYS A 448 6.47 -0.45 20.77
CA CYS A 448 6.88 -1.71 21.38
C CYS A 448 7.67 -2.60 20.41
N VAL A 449 8.43 -3.55 20.93
CA VAL A 449 9.23 -4.52 20.19
C VAL A 449 8.88 -5.93 20.70
N PRO A 450 7.90 -6.60 20.08
CA PRO A 450 7.64 -8.01 20.32
C PRO A 450 8.83 -8.87 19.89
N GLU A 451 9.26 -9.81 20.74
CA GLU A 451 10.36 -10.73 20.42
C GLU A 451 10.08 -11.50 19.11
N ARG A 452 8.84 -11.98 18.93
CA ARG A 452 8.32 -12.57 17.69
C ARG A 452 6.95 -11.96 17.37
N LEU A 453 6.78 -11.45 16.15
CA LEU A 453 5.48 -10.97 15.67
C LEU A 453 5.00 -11.84 14.51
N TYR A 454 3.85 -12.46 14.68
CA TYR A 454 3.14 -13.20 13.64
C TYR A 454 2.16 -12.26 12.95
N THR A 455 2.12 -12.34 11.63
CA THR A 455 1.27 -11.49 10.79
C THR A 455 0.65 -12.32 9.68
N ALA A 456 -0.49 -11.86 9.17
CA ALA A 456 -1.19 -12.50 8.07
C ALA A 456 -1.63 -11.46 7.05
N THR A 457 -1.52 -11.82 5.77
CA THR A 457 -2.15 -11.08 4.67
C THR A 457 -3.66 -11.02 4.91
N PRO A 458 -4.31 -9.85 4.79
CA PRO A 458 -5.75 -9.74 4.96
C PRO A 458 -6.51 -10.43 3.82
N MET A 459 -7.59 -11.14 4.15
CA MET A 459 -8.54 -11.66 3.15
C MET A 459 -9.41 -10.57 2.50
N PHE A 460 -9.47 -9.37 3.08
CA PHE A 460 -10.35 -8.29 2.62
C PHE A 460 -9.55 -7.00 2.50
N SER A 461 -9.48 -6.42 1.30
CA SER A 461 -8.86 -5.12 1.06
C SER A 461 -9.69 -4.32 0.06
N LEU A 462 -10.40 -3.33 0.56
CA LEU A 462 -11.33 -2.56 -0.26
C LEU A 462 -10.61 -1.58 -1.20
N PRO A 463 -11.17 -1.30 -2.39
CA PRO A 463 -12.25 -2.04 -3.05
C PRO A 463 -11.68 -3.23 -3.87
N ALA A 464 -10.37 -3.47 -3.80
CA ALA A 464 -9.63 -4.32 -4.72
C ALA A 464 -10.07 -5.79 -4.67
N TYR A 465 -10.20 -6.37 -3.49
CA TYR A 465 -10.61 -7.76 -3.37
C TYR A 465 -11.22 -8.14 -2.01
N VAL A 466 -11.96 -9.25 -2.06
CA VAL A 466 -12.32 -10.07 -0.91
C VAL A 466 -12.11 -11.54 -1.29
N HIS A 467 -11.39 -12.28 -0.45
CA HIS A 467 -11.11 -13.70 -0.63
C HIS A 467 -12.38 -14.51 -0.35
N PRO A 468 -12.71 -15.55 -1.15
CA PRO A 468 -13.96 -16.30 -0.98
C PRO A 468 -14.10 -16.97 0.40
N ASP A 469 -12.99 -17.41 1.00
CA ASP A 469 -13.01 -17.98 2.36
C ASP A 469 -13.30 -16.97 3.48
N MET A 470 -13.41 -15.66 3.19
CA MET A 470 -13.82 -14.66 4.18
C MET A 470 -15.19 -14.99 4.81
N VAL A 471 -16.07 -15.68 4.06
CA VAL A 471 -17.35 -16.20 4.56
C VAL A 471 -17.17 -17.04 5.81
N ARG A 472 -16.12 -17.87 5.89
CA ARG A 472 -15.86 -18.74 7.05
C ARG A 472 -15.57 -17.94 8.32
N ILE A 473 -14.86 -16.82 8.18
CA ILE A 473 -14.56 -15.90 9.29
C ILE A 473 -15.85 -15.28 9.79
N TRP A 474 -16.68 -14.77 8.89
CA TRP A 474 -17.96 -14.16 9.26
C TRP A 474 -18.97 -15.17 9.82
N ASP A 475 -19.07 -16.36 9.26
CA ASP A 475 -19.93 -17.44 9.75
C ASP A 475 -19.55 -17.83 11.18
N ARG A 476 -18.25 -18.02 11.43
CA ARG A 476 -17.76 -18.34 12.79
C ARG A 476 -18.15 -17.27 13.80
N ILE A 477 -18.02 -15.99 13.44
CA ILE A 477 -18.43 -14.87 14.30
C ILE A 477 -19.94 -14.88 14.51
N ALA A 478 -20.72 -15.02 13.44
CA ALA A 478 -22.18 -14.99 13.50
C ALA A 478 -22.75 -16.13 14.34
N GLU A 479 -22.28 -17.37 14.15
CA GLU A 479 -22.72 -18.53 14.93
C GLU A 479 -22.42 -18.37 16.42
N HIS A 480 -21.24 -17.82 16.76
CA HIS A 480 -20.91 -17.52 18.16
C HIS A 480 -21.87 -16.48 18.76
N LEU A 481 -22.14 -15.40 18.04
CA LEU A 481 -22.98 -14.29 18.52
C LEU A 481 -24.46 -14.69 18.68
N LEU A 482 -24.97 -15.55 17.81
CA LEU A 482 -26.37 -16.00 17.87
C LEU A 482 -26.74 -16.70 19.17
N ALA A 483 -25.79 -17.37 19.83
CA ALA A 483 -26.03 -18.01 21.12
C ALA A 483 -26.48 -17.01 22.21
N GLY A 484 -26.14 -15.73 22.06
CA GLY A 484 -26.54 -14.65 22.97
C GLY A 484 -27.68 -13.76 22.44
N ALA A 485 -28.37 -14.16 21.36
CA ALA A 485 -29.47 -13.37 20.79
C ALA A 485 -30.76 -13.53 21.60
N THR A 486 -31.53 -12.46 21.70
CA THR A 486 -32.85 -12.46 22.34
C THR A 486 -33.82 -13.35 21.55
N PRO A 487 -34.42 -14.39 22.16
CA PRO A 487 -35.39 -15.25 21.47
C PRO A 487 -36.70 -14.49 21.20
N ARG A 488 -36.81 -13.87 20.02
CA ARG A 488 -38.02 -13.17 19.56
C ARG A 488 -38.19 -13.27 18.04
N SER A 489 -39.38 -12.92 17.56
CA SER A 489 -39.60 -12.67 16.13
C SER A 489 -38.93 -11.36 15.72
N TRP A 490 -38.16 -11.41 14.64
CA TRP A 490 -37.53 -10.24 14.03
C TRP A 490 -38.27 -9.87 12.73
N PRO A 491 -38.28 -8.58 12.36
CA PRO A 491 -38.94 -8.12 11.12
C PRO A 491 -38.33 -8.74 9.86
N GLU A 492 -39.18 -9.07 8.89
CA GLU A 492 -38.77 -9.58 7.57
C GLU A 492 -38.22 -8.47 6.65
N ARG A 493 -38.56 -7.21 6.92
CA ARG A 493 -38.09 -6.03 6.18
C ARG A 493 -37.54 -4.99 7.14
N ILE A 494 -36.27 -4.63 7.00
CA ILE A 494 -35.63 -3.62 7.84
C ILE A 494 -35.00 -2.50 7.02
N PHE A 495 -35.15 -1.27 7.50
CA PHE A 495 -34.40 -0.12 7.00
C PHE A 495 -33.36 0.30 8.04
N VAL A 496 -32.09 0.10 7.70
CA VAL A 496 -30.94 0.40 8.55
C VAL A 496 -30.59 1.88 8.40
N SER A 497 -31.00 2.66 9.39
CA SER A 497 -30.83 4.10 9.37
C SER A 497 -29.48 4.56 9.96
N ARG A 498 -29.23 5.86 9.90
CA ARG A 498 -28.03 6.55 10.38
C ARG A 498 -28.44 7.81 11.13
N ARG A 499 -27.77 8.08 12.26
CA ARG A 499 -27.97 9.34 12.99
C ARG A 499 -27.38 10.55 12.23
N PRO A 500 -28.04 11.72 12.25
CA PRO A 500 -27.62 12.89 11.45
C PRO A 500 -26.23 13.47 11.75
N SER A 501 -25.66 13.20 12.93
CA SER A 501 -24.35 13.70 13.35
C SER A 501 -23.16 12.91 12.77
N LEU A 502 -23.43 11.87 11.98
CA LEU A 502 -22.40 10.99 11.42
C LEU A 502 -22.02 11.41 10.00
N LYS A 503 -20.85 10.98 9.54
CA LYS A 503 -20.37 11.19 8.16
C LYS A 503 -21.38 10.67 7.14
N ARG A 504 -21.46 11.32 5.97
CA ARG A 504 -22.41 10.96 4.90
C ARG A 504 -23.85 10.91 5.40
N SER A 505 -24.28 11.96 6.10
CA SER A 505 -25.67 12.08 6.55
C SER A 505 -26.56 12.43 5.36
N CYS A 506 -27.77 11.87 5.33
CA CYS A 506 -28.81 12.27 4.40
C CYS A 506 -29.63 13.40 5.03
N HIS A 507 -29.68 14.58 4.40
CA HIS A 507 -30.35 15.77 4.96
C HIS A 507 -31.85 15.57 5.16
N ASN A 508 -32.50 14.91 4.21
CA ASN A 508 -33.92 14.51 4.27
C ASN A 508 -34.09 13.05 4.72
N GLY A 509 -33.19 12.53 5.56
CA GLY A 509 -33.22 11.14 6.02
C GLY A 509 -34.53 10.73 6.69
N ALA A 510 -35.20 11.64 7.40
CA ALA A 510 -36.51 11.37 8.00
C ALA A 510 -37.62 11.08 6.98
N GLU A 511 -37.57 11.75 5.82
CA GLU A 511 -38.51 11.51 4.72
C GLU A 511 -38.24 10.15 4.06
N VAL A 512 -36.95 9.79 3.89
CA VAL A 512 -36.54 8.47 3.38
C VAL A 512 -36.98 7.36 4.33
N GLU A 513 -36.78 7.54 5.63
CA GLU A 513 -37.27 6.58 6.63
C GLU A 513 -38.79 6.40 6.54
N GLU A 514 -39.55 7.48 6.42
CA GLU A 514 -41.01 7.40 6.31
C GLU A 514 -41.46 6.70 5.01
N TYR A 515 -40.77 6.94 3.91
CA TYR A 515 -41.00 6.23 2.65
C TYR A 515 -40.83 4.71 2.82
N PHE A 516 -39.78 4.26 3.49
CA PHE A 516 -39.58 2.83 3.77
C PHE A 516 -40.57 2.27 4.80
N ARG A 517 -40.96 3.04 5.83
CA ARG A 517 -42.05 2.64 6.75
C ARG A 517 -43.35 2.39 6.00
N ALA A 518 -43.72 3.27 5.07
CA ALA A 518 -44.89 3.11 4.22
C ALA A 518 -44.81 1.86 3.33
N ALA A 519 -43.60 1.42 2.96
CA ALA A 519 -43.34 0.18 2.25
C ALA A 519 -43.22 -1.08 3.16
N GLY A 520 -43.58 -0.95 4.44
CA GLY A 520 -43.64 -2.05 5.40
C GLY A 520 -42.30 -2.41 6.05
N PHE A 521 -41.30 -1.53 6.00
CA PHE A 521 -40.02 -1.74 6.66
C PHE A 521 -40.06 -1.25 8.11
N GLU A 522 -39.41 -1.99 9.01
CA GLU A 522 -39.07 -1.51 10.34
C GLU A 522 -37.77 -0.69 10.27
N VAL A 523 -37.82 0.58 10.67
CA VAL A 523 -36.63 1.43 10.74
C VAL A 523 -35.86 1.12 12.01
N VAL A 524 -34.59 0.76 11.85
CA VAL A 524 -33.70 0.35 12.96
C VAL A 524 -32.41 1.15 12.95
N TYR A 525 -31.88 1.40 14.15
CA TYR A 525 -30.56 1.99 14.35
C TYR A 525 -29.68 0.92 15.00
N PRO A 526 -28.73 0.29 14.28
CA PRO A 526 -27.98 -0.85 14.80
C PRO A 526 -27.32 -0.58 16.16
N GLU A 527 -26.85 0.64 16.41
CA GLU A 527 -26.24 1.06 17.68
C GLU A 527 -27.16 0.95 18.90
N ASP A 528 -28.48 0.85 18.71
CA ASP A 528 -29.47 0.70 19.78
C ASP A 528 -29.70 -0.78 20.16
N HIS A 529 -29.06 -1.71 19.44
CA HIS A 529 -29.23 -3.15 19.64
C HIS A 529 -27.92 -3.83 20.04
N PRO A 530 -27.97 -4.83 20.95
CA PRO A 530 -26.85 -5.74 21.18
C PRO A 530 -26.40 -6.38 19.87
N LEU A 531 -25.08 -6.63 19.72
CA LEU A 531 -24.55 -7.21 18.48
C LEU A 531 -25.16 -8.56 18.12
N SER A 532 -25.45 -9.41 19.12
CA SER A 532 -26.16 -10.69 18.91
C SER A 532 -27.54 -10.52 18.30
N ASP A 533 -28.29 -9.52 18.78
CA ASP A 533 -29.60 -9.15 18.25
C ASP A 533 -29.50 -8.56 16.83
N GLN A 534 -28.45 -7.79 16.53
CA GLN A 534 -28.18 -7.34 15.17
C GLN A 534 -27.97 -8.53 14.21
N VAL A 535 -27.17 -9.54 14.60
CA VAL A 535 -26.98 -10.75 13.79
C VAL A 535 -28.30 -11.48 13.56
N ALA A 536 -29.09 -11.69 14.62
CA ALA A 536 -30.38 -12.37 14.52
C ALA A 536 -31.36 -11.60 13.62
N MET A 537 -31.42 -10.27 13.76
CA MET A 537 -32.26 -9.38 12.96
C MET A 537 -31.90 -9.44 11.47
N PHE A 538 -30.60 -9.33 11.12
CA PHE A 538 -30.15 -9.39 9.73
C PHE A 538 -30.35 -10.78 9.11
N ARG A 539 -30.19 -11.86 9.89
CA ARG A 539 -30.47 -13.24 9.40
C ARG A 539 -31.95 -13.47 9.17
N ALA A 540 -32.82 -12.95 10.03
CA ALA A 540 -34.26 -13.08 9.89
C ALA A 540 -34.82 -12.26 8.70
N ALA A 541 -34.33 -11.03 8.51
CA ALA A 541 -34.76 -10.18 7.41
C ALA A 541 -34.55 -10.84 6.04
N GLU A 542 -35.51 -10.63 5.15
CA GLU A 542 -35.47 -11.05 3.74
C GLU A 542 -35.08 -9.89 2.83
N VAL A 543 -35.55 -8.69 3.19
CA VAL A 543 -35.25 -7.44 2.50
C VAL A 543 -34.61 -6.46 3.48
N ILE A 544 -33.41 -6.01 3.15
CA ILE A 544 -32.62 -5.11 3.99
C ILE A 544 -32.32 -3.86 3.16
N ALA A 545 -32.89 -2.73 3.57
CA ALA A 545 -32.59 -1.43 2.99
C ALA A 545 -31.76 -0.61 3.98
N GLY A 546 -31.06 0.43 3.54
CA GLY A 546 -30.42 1.36 4.47
C GLY A 546 -29.43 2.31 3.83
N PHE A 547 -28.87 3.19 4.66
CA PHE A 547 -27.80 4.10 4.24
C PHE A 547 -26.44 3.38 4.24
N ALA A 548 -25.73 3.42 3.11
CA ALA A 548 -24.45 2.75 2.92
C ALA A 548 -23.40 3.18 3.96
N GLY A 549 -22.74 2.21 4.58
CA GLY A 549 -21.74 2.33 5.62
C GLY A 549 -21.82 1.17 6.62
N SER A 550 -21.08 1.29 7.73
CA SER A 550 -20.88 0.20 8.69
C SER A 550 -22.15 -0.40 9.29
N GLY A 551 -23.27 0.33 9.31
CA GLY A 551 -24.56 -0.21 9.75
C GLY A 551 -25.05 -1.37 8.87
N LEU A 552 -24.78 -1.33 7.56
CA LEU A 552 -25.11 -2.42 6.64
C LEU A 552 -24.10 -3.57 6.65
N PHE A 553 -22.96 -3.45 7.33
CA PHE A 553 -21.91 -4.49 7.24
C PHE A 553 -22.32 -5.78 7.97
N SER A 554 -23.34 -5.74 8.82
CA SER A 554 -23.96 -6.93 9.41
C SER A 554 -24.62 -7.85 8.35
N LEU A 555 -24.76 -7.40 7.10
CA LEU A 555 -25.03 -8.28 5.94
C LEU A 555 -24.02 -9.42 5.85
N ALA A 556 -22.77 -9.17 6.26
CA ALA A 556 -21.72 -10.17 6.31
C ALA A 556 -22.05 -11.37 7.20
N PHE A 557 -22.96 -11.23 8.17
CA PHE A 557 -23.36 -12.31 9.10
C PHE A 557 -24.58 -13.10 8.66
N THR A 558 -25.15 -12.79 7.50
CA THR A 558 -26.30 -13.51 6.97
C THR A 558 -25.91 -14.89 6.44
N ASP A 559 -26.80 -15.86 6.57
CA ASP A 559 -26.60 -17.27 6.21
C ASP A 559 -27.21 -17.65 4.85
N ARG A 560 -27.93 -16.72 4.21
CA ARG A 560 -28.55 -16.88 2.89
C ARG A 560 -28.56 -15.55 2.11
N PRO A 561 -28.56 -15.58 0.78
CA PRO A 561 -28.80 -14.41 -0.07
C PRO A 561 -29.99 -13.56 0.38
N LYS A 562 -29.81 -12.24 0.38
CA LYS A 562 -30.82 -11.23 0.74
C LYS A 562 -31.11 -10.30 -0.43
N GLN A 563 -32.29 -9.67 -0.41
CA GLN A 563 -32.57 -8.50 -1.23
C GLN A 563 -32.07 -7.26 -0.49
N VAL A 564 -31.12 -6.53 -1.09
CA VAL A 564 -30.44 -5.41 -0.42
C VAL A 564 -30.63 -4.11 -1.19
N PHE A 565 -31.02 -3.05 -0.49
CA PHE A 565 -31.09 -1.69 -1.03
C PHE A 565 -30.13 -0.78 -0.27
N SER A 566 -29.15 -0.20 -0.97
CA SER A 566 -28.13 0.65 -0.37
C SER A 566 -28.23 2.07 -0.91
N LEU A 567 -28.42 3.05 -0.02
CA LEU A 567 -28.53 4.47 -0.38
C LEU A 567 -27.26 5.21 0.04
N ALA A 568 -26.60 5.91 -0.88
CA ALA A 568 -25.38 6.67 -0.57
C ALA A 568 -25.10 7.80 -1.55
N PRO A 569 -24.24 8.77 -1.20
CA PRO A 569 -23.71 9.71 -2.18
C PRO A 569 -22.74 9.04 -3.17
N ASP A 570 -22.67 9.53 -4.40
CA ASP A 570 -21.69 9.08 -5.42
C ASP A 570 -20.23 9.20 -4.93
N SER A 571 -19.94 10.14 -4.02
CA SER A 571 -18.60 10.33 -3.44
C SER A 571 -18.21 9.25 -2.43
N TYR A 572 -19.12 8.38 -1.99
CA TYR A 572 -18.76 7.26 -1.13
C TYR A 572 -18.15 6.13 -1.95
N THR A 573 -16.83 6.00 -2.04
CA THR A 573 -16.13 5.06 -2.95
C THR A 573 -15.79 3.70 -2.35
N ALA A 574 -16.12 3.40 -1.09
CA ALA A 574 -15.54 2.22 -0.41
C ALA A 574 -16.14 0.86 -0.83
N ARG A 575 -17.38 0.85 -1.33
CA ARG A 575 -18.06 -0.33 -1.91
C ARG A 575 -18.07 -1.60 -1.03
N ASN A 576 -18.03 -1.46 0.29
CA ASN A 576 -18.03 -2.63 1.19
C ASN A 576 -19.31 -3.45 1.05
N GLU A 577 -20.46 -2.78 0.84
CA GLU A 577 -21.75 -3.43 0.62
C GLU A 577 -21.71 -4.32 -0.62
N TYR A 578 -21.06 -3.86 -1.70
CA TYR A 578 -20.85 -4.66 -2.89
C TYR A 578 -19.93 -5.86 -2.60
N LEU A 579 -18.79 -5.65 -1.94
CA LEU A 579 -17.86 -6.75 -1.59
C LEU A 579 -18.55 -7.82 -0.73
N ILE A 580 -19.33 -7.41 0.27
CA ILE A 580 -20.10 -8.31 1.12
C ILE A 580 -21.19 -9.01 0.31
N ALA A 581 -21.96 -8.27 -0.49
CA ALA A 581 -23.00 -8.82 -1.36
C ALA A 581 -22.44 -9.85 -2.35
N ALA A 582 -21.31 -9.54 -2.96
CA ALA A 582 -20.59 -10.39 -3.88
C ALA A 582 -20.16 -11.71 -3.25
N THR A 583 -19.70 -11.67 -2.00
CA THR A 583 -19.26 -12.87 -1.28
C THR A 583 -20.44 -13.69 -0.75
N ARG A 584 -21.53 -13.04 -0.34
CA ARG A 584 -22.75 -13.68 0.19
C ARG A 584 -23.82 -14.01 -0.86
N GLY A 585 -23.59 -13.67 -2.12
CA GLY A 585 -24.56 -13.84 -3.22
C GLY A 585 -25.83 -13.00 -3.05
N HIS A 586 -25.74 -11.83 -2.41
CA HIS A 586 -26.91 -10.95 -2.27
C HIS A 586 -27.32 -10.35 -3.61
N ARG A 587 -28.59 -9.97 -3.70
CA ARG A 587 -29.09 -9.12 -4.78
C ARG A 587 -29.03 -7.69 -4.32
N LEU A 588 -28.09 -6.91 -4.84
CA LEU A 588 -27.81 -5.55 -4.40
C LEU A 588 -28.39 -4.53 -5.37
N THR A 589 -29.23 -3.63 -4.86
CA THR A 589 -29.68 -2.43 -5.56
C THR A 589 -29.04 -1.20 -4.89
N SER A 590 -28.10 -0.55 -5.55
CA SER A 590 -27.48 0.69 -5.05
C SER A 590 -28.16 1.91 -5.65
N VAL A 591 -28.65 2.79 -4.79
CA VAL A 591 -29.22 4.09 -5.17
C VAL A 591 -28.22 5.17 -4.78
N TRP A 592 -27.62 5.76 -5.79
CA TRP A 592 -26.60 6.79 -5.64
C TRP A 592 -27.22 8.18 -5.77
N SER A 593 -26.85 9.06 -4.84
CA SER A 593 -27.29 10.45 -4.79
C SER A 593 -26.16 11.42 -5.05
N LYS A 594 -26.51 12.63 -5.48
CA LYS A 594 -25.52 13.69 -5.65
C LYS A 594 -24.98 14.14 -4.28
N PRO A 595 -23.65 14.16 -4.05
CA PRO A 595 -23.08 14.68 -2.80
C PRO A 595 -23.09 16.21 -2.75
N ASP A 596 -23.02 16.77 -1.54
CA ASP A 596 -22.78 18.20 -1.33
C ASP A 596 -21.38 18.61 -1.83
N VAL A 597 -20.39 17.73 -1.62
CA VAL A 597 -18.99 17.89 -2.00
C VAL A 597 -18.57 16.69 -2.84
N ALA A 598 -18.35 16.92 -4.14
CA ALA A 598 -17.83 15.91 -5.05
C ALA A 598 -16.32 15.78 -4.93
N HIS A 599 -15.79 14.64 -5.35
CA HIS A 599 -14.36 14.48 -5.56
C HIS A 599 -13.87 15.47 -6.64
N PRO A 600 -12.70 16.10 -6.47
CA PRO A 600 -12.09 16.89 -7.54
C PRO A 600 -11.81 16.01 -8.76
N ALA A 601 -11.84 16.60 -9.96
CA ALA A 601 -11.57 15.86 -11.19
C ALA A 601 -10.22 15.13 -11.11
N GLY A 602 -10.25 13.83 -11.38
CA GLY A 602 -9.07 12.97 -11.33
C GLY A 602 -8.49 12.73 -9.94
N SER A 603 -9.11 13.16 -8.84
CA SER A 603 -8.53 13.04 -7.50
C SER A 603 -9.52 12.48 -6.47
N TRP A 604 -9.02 12.06 -5.31
CA TRP A 604 -9.81 11.57 -4.19
C TRP A 604 -9.53 12.40 -2.93
N THR A 605 -10.57 12.72 -2.15
CA THR A 605 -10.42 13.47 -0.90
C THR A 605 -11.29 12.89 0.22
N GLN A 606 -10.76 12.93 1.43
CA GLN A 606 -11.45 12.47 2.64
C GLN A 606 -12.73 13.28 2.95
N GLU A 607 -12.73 14.56 2.58
CA GLU A 607 -13.87 15.47 2.72
C GLU A 607 -15.03 15.05 1.82
N ALA A 608 -14.78 14.90 0.52
CA ALA A 608 -15.79 14.44 -0.43
C ALA A 608 -16.30 13.04 -0.07
N PHE A 609 -15.41 12.12 0.32
CA PHE A 609 -15.80 10.79 0.77
C PHE A 609 -16.71 10.79 2.00
N GLY A 610 -16.54 11.78 2.88
CA GLY A 610 -17.37 11.97 4.07
C GLY A 610 -18.62 12.82 3.84
N SER A 611 -18.82 13.32 2.61
CA SER A 611 -19.82 14.33 2.27
C SER A 611 -21.26 13.86 2.50
N SER A 612 -22.07 14.75 3.03
CA SER A 612 -23.53 14.58 3.14
C SER A 612 -24.22 14.76 1.79
N PHE A 613 -25.50 14.45 1.74
CA PHE A 613 -26.30 14.49 0.52
C PHE A 613 -27.79 14.65 0.82
N THR A 614 -28.58 14.91 -0.22
CA THR A 614 -30.05 14.90 -0.17
C THR A 614 -30.55 13.84 -1.13
N PHE A 615 -31.48 13.00 -0.70
CA PHE A 615 -32.13 12.01 -1.55
C PHE A 615 -33.18 12.69 -2.44
N ASP A 616 -33.07 12.52 -3.76
CA ASP A 616 -34.00 13.10 -4.73
C ASP A 616 -35.17 12.13 -4.99
N PHE A 617 -36.33 12.40 -4.39
CA PHE A 617 -37.53 11.56 -4.60
C PHE A 617 -38.07 11.60 -6.03
N ASP A 618 -37.83 12.67 -6.78
CA ASP A 618 -38.28 12.77 -8.16
C ASP A 618 -37.40 11.92 -9.07
N ASP A 619 -36.08 11.89 -8.87
CA ASP A 619 -35.18 11.10 -9.72
C ASP A 619 -34.84 9.73 -9.14
N GLU A 620 -34.13 9.71 -8.01
CA GLU A 620 -33.68 8.50 -7.33
C GLU A 620 -34.86 7.69 -6.78
N GLY A 621 -35.91 8.39 -6.33
CA GLY A 621 -37.15 7.79 -5.85
C GLY A 621 -37.92 7.01 -6.92
N ARG A 622 -37.90 7.44 -8.21
CA ARG A 622 -38.51 6.68 -9.31
C ARG A 622 -37.83 5.33 -9.49
N PHE A 623 -36.50 5.33 -9.59
CA PHE A 623 -35.73 4.11 -9.70
C PHE A 623 -35.96 3.19 -8.49
N LEU A 624 -35.90 3.74 -7.27
CA LEU A 624 -36.15 2.97 -6.05
C LEU A 624 -37.55 2.34 -6.05
N ALA A 625 -38.59 3.10 -6.41
CA ALA A 625 -39.96 2.63 -6.47
C ALA A 625 -40.14 1.48 -7.48
N GLU A 626 -39.55 1.59 -8.66
CA GLU A 626 -39.57 0.53 -9.68
C GLU A 626 -38.96 -0.77 -9.15
N ARG A 627 -37.83 -0.66 -8.42
CA ARG A 627 -37.13 -1.82 -7.85
C ARG A 627 -37.88 -2.44 -6.67
N LEU A 628 -38.49 -1.64 -5.80
CA LEU A 628 -39.32 -2.14 -4.70
C LEU A 628 -40.58 -2.84 -5.21
N ALA A 629 -41.20 -2.34 -6.29
CA ALA A 629 -42.38 -2.96 -6.90
C ALA A 629 -42.11 -4.33 -7.54
N LEU A 630 -40.85 -4.73 -7.70
CA LEU A 630 -40.47 -6.09 -8.14
C LEU A 630 -40.45 -7.09 -6.97
N LEU A 631 -40.44 -6.64 -5.72
CA LEU A 631 -40.50 -7.51 -4.54
C LEU A 631 -41.93 -7.97 -4.21
N GLU A 632 -42.93 -7.26 -4.73
CA GLU A 632 -44.36 -7.52 -4.48
C GLU A 632 -44.99 -8.46 -5.52
N ARG A 633 -44.22 -8.88 -6.52
CA ARG A 633 -44.61 -9.83 -7.57
C ARG A 633 -44.00 -11.19 -7.29
#